data_AF-E9Q2P6-F1
#
_entry.id   AF-E9Q2P6-F1
#
_cell.length_a   1.000
_cell.length_b   1.000
_cell.length_c   1.000
_cell.angle_alpha   90.00
_cell.angle_beta   90.00
_cell.angle_gamma   90.00
#
_symmetry.space_group_name_H-M   'P 1'
#
loop_
_entity.id
_entity.type
_entity.pdbx_description
1 polymer ?
#
loop_
_entity_poly.entity_id
_entity_poly.type
_entity_poly.pdbx_seq_one_letter_code
_entity_poly.pdbx_strand_id
1 'polypeptide(L)'
;MKRAFVTVGTTSFDELVARVVANDCVQILESLGYNHLVLQVGRGTVVPKPFRTESFTLDVYRCRKLFGESGERQTTCGSCK
;
A
#
# COMPACT_ATOMS: atom_id res chain seq x y z
N MET A 1 -16.83 1.59 -9.45
CA MET A 1 -15.91 2.34 -8.56
C MET A 1 -14.48 1.90 -8.88
N LYS A 2 -13.56 2.85 -9.12
CA LYS A 2 -12.18 2.52 -9.54
C LYS A 2 -11.26 2.36 -8.33
N ARG A 3 -10.35 1.40 -8.42
CA ARG A 3 -9.38 1.08 -7.37
C ARG A 3 -7.97 1.21 -7.93
N ALA A 4 -7.08 1.81 -7.15
CA ALA A 4 -5.65 1.90 -7.46
C ALA A 4 -4.88 0.99 -6.50
N PHE A 5 -3.96 0.19 -7.04
CA PHE A 5 -3.06 -0.64 -6.24
C PHE A 5 -1.63 -0.18 -6.48
N VAL A 6 -1.00 0.33 -5.43
CA VAL A 6 0.38 0.80 -5.46
C VAL A 6 1.23 -0.21 -4.70
N THR A 7 2.21 -0.78 -5.37
CA THR A 7 3.17 -1.68 -4.73
C THR A 7 4.55 -1.09 -4.80
N VAL A 8 5.23 -1.04 -3.66
CA VAL A 8 6.67 -0.83 -3.64
C VAL A 8 7.35 -2.18 -3.38
N GLY A 9 8.41 -2.45 -4.14
CA GLY A 9 9.21 -3.68 -4.01
C GLY A 9 9.97 -3.76 -2.69
N THR A 10 11.09 -4.48 -2.68
CA THR A 10 11.92 -4.59 -1.47
C THR A 10 12.77 -3.35 -1.20
N THR A 11 12.90 -2.42 -2.16
CA THR A 11 13.64 -1.17 -1.98
C THR A 11 12.89 -0.21 -1.06
N SER A 12 13.62 0.56 -0.25
CA SER A 12 13.02 1.62 0.58
C SER A 12 12.61 2.79 -0.33
N PHE A 13 11.30 2.97 -0.51
CA PHE A 13 10.71 4.07 -1.28
C PHE A 13 9.85 4.94 -0.35
N ASP A 14 10.41 5.28 0.80
CA ASP A 14 9.72 6.02 1.86
C ASP A 14 9.12 7.34 1.37
N GLU A 15 9.84 8.08 0.51
CA GLU A 15 9.36 9.32 -0.10
C GLU A 15 8.17 9.10 -1.04
N LEU A 16 8.20 8.06 -1.89
CA LEU A 16 7.09 7.72 -2.76
C LEU A 16 5.86 7.33 -1.96
N VAL A 17 6.05 6.52 -0.91
CA VAL A 17 4.97 6.10 -0.01
C VAL A 17 4.35 7.31 0.67
N ALA A 18 5.16 8.24 1.19
CA ALA A 18 4.69 9.49 1.79
C ALA A 18 3.95 10.37 0.76
N ARG A 19 4.45 10.43 -0.47
CA ARG A 19 3.85 11.26 -1.53
C ARG A 19 2.50 10.74 -1.99
N VAL A 20 2.38 9.42 -2.22
CA VAL A 20 1.15 8.79 -2.71
C VAL A 20 -0.01 8.94 -1.72
N VAL A 21 0.26 9.04 -0.42
CA VAL A 21 -0.76 9.26 0.62
C VAL A 21 -0.94 10.74 0.99
N ALA A 22 -0.18 11.65 0.38
CA ALA A 22 -0.34 13.07 0.60
C ALA A 22 -1.70 13.55 0.06
N ASN A 23 -2.25 14.59 0.69
CA ASN A 23 -3.61 15.04 0.43
C ASN A 23 -3.84 15.43 -1.04
N ASP A 24 -2.87 16.10 -1.66
CA ASP A 24 -2.92 16.48 -3.07
C ASP A 24 -2.95 15.26 -4.01
N CYS A 25 -2.16 14.23 -3.75
CA CYS A 25 -2.22 12.98 -4.51
C CYS A 25 -3.57 12.27 -4.34
N VAL A 26 -4.12 12.23 -3.13
CA VAL A 26 -5.45 11.65 -2.86
C VAL A 26 -6.53 12.42 -3.61
N GLN A 27 -6.51 13.76 -3.59
CA GLN A 27 -7.48 14.59 -4.32
C GLN A 27 -7.40 14.37 -5.83
N ILE A 28 -6.19 14.20 -6.38
CA ILE A 28 -6.02 13.87 -7.80
C ILE A 28 -6.64 12.50 -8.10
N LEU A 29 -6.39 11.49 -7.28
CA LEU A 29 -7.00 10.16 -7.45
C LEU A 29 -8.53 10.22 -7.39
N GLU A 30 -9.09 10.96 -6.44
CA GLU A 30 -10.54 11.20 -6.34
C GLU A 30 -11.09 11.88 -7.59
N SER A 31 -10.42 12.91 -8.11
CA SER A 31 -10.83 13.63 -9.33
C SER A 31 -10.85 12.73 -10.58
N LEU A 32 -9.99 11.70 -10.60
CA LEU A 32 -9.94 10.69 -11.68
C LEU A 32 -10.97 9.56 -11.49
N GLY A 33 -11.74 9.60 -10.41
CA GLY A 33 -12.79 8.65 -10.06
C GLY A 33 -12.31 7.42 -9.28
N TYR A 34 -11.11 7.47 -8.70
CA TYR A 34 -10.63 6.46 -7.76
C TYR A 34 -11.09 6.79 -6.36
N ASN A 35 -11.76 5.84 -5.71
CA ASN A 35 -12.24 5.99 -4.34
C ASN A 35 -11.59 5.00 -3.38
N HIS A 36 -10.66 4.18 -3.88
CA HIS A 36 -9.95 3.20 -3.08
C HIS A 36 -8.50 3.10 -3.54
N LEU A 37 -7.59 3.41 -2.63
CA LEU A 37 -6.16 3.16 -2.77
C LEU A 37 -5.76 2.01 -1.86
N VAL A 38 -5.10 1.01 -2.44
CA VAL A 38 -4.46 -0.06 -1.69
C VAL A 38 -2.94 0.09 -1.84
N LEU A 39 -2.23 0.20 -0.74
CA LEU A 39 -0.80 0.48 -0.70
C LEU A 39 -0.03 -0.69 -0.08
N GLN A 40 0.78 -1.38 -0.88
CA GLN A 40 1.74 -2.37 -0.40
C GLN A 40 3.09 -1.69 -0.10
N VAL A 41 3.48 -1.68 1.17
CA VAL A 41 4.74 -1.13 1.66
C VAL A 41 5.80 -2.23 1.81
N GLY A 42 7.04 -1.92 1.41
CA GLY A 42 8.20 -2.81 1.41
C GLY A 42 9.03 -2.75 2.70
N ARG A 43 10.37 -2.77 2.55
CA ARG A 43 11.33 -2.68 3.67
C ARG A 43 11.48 -1.26 4.26
N GLY A 44 10.83 -0.26 3.67
CA GLY A 44 10.85 1.12 4.13
C GLY A 44 10.34 1.29 5.56
N THR A 45 10.61 2.46 6.11
CA THR A 45 10.24 2.86 7.47
C THR A 45 8.91 3.60 7.51
N VAL A 46 8.52 4.25 6.41
CA VAL A 46 7.27 4.99 6.30
C VAL A 46 6.14 3.99 6.07
N VAL A 47 5.25 3.87 7.06
CA VAL A 47 4.02 3.07 6.96
C VAL A 47 2.85 3.97 7.32
N PRO A 48 2.09 4.45 6.32
CA PRO A 48 0.91 5.27 6.56
C PRO A 48 -0.14 4.49 7.35
N LYS A 49 -0.95 5.19 8.14
CA LYS A 49 -2.11 4.58 8.80
C LYS A 49 -3.24 4.41 7.78
N PRO A 50 -3.87 3.23 7.69
CA PRO A 50 -5.11 3.06 6.94
C PRO A 50 -6.16 4.05 7.43
N PHE A 51 -6.99 4.56 6.52
CA PHE A 51 -8.10 5.43 6.86
C PHE A 51 -9.25 5.28 5.86
N ARG A 52 -10.42 5.74 6.28
CA ARG A 52 -11.61 5.79 5.45
C ARG A 52 -12.38 7.07 5.71
N THR A 53 -12.77 7.73 4.62
CA THR A 53 -13.70 8.85 4.60
C THR A 53 -14.98 8.43 3.87
N GLU A 54 -15.90 9.37 3.67
CA GLU A 54 -17.12 9.15 2.88
C GLU A 54 -16.79 8.88 1.40
N SER A 55 -15.76 9.53 0.87
CA SER A 55 -15.39 9.50 -0.55
C SER A 55 -14.20 8.61 -0.88
N PHE A 56 -13.35 8.28 0.10
CA PHE A 56 -12.07 7.61 -0.15
C PHE A 56 -11.69 6.59 0.93
N THR A 57 -11.05 5.49 0.50
CA THR A 57 -10.50 4.48 1.41
C THR A 57 -9.02 4.25 1.09
N LEU A 58 -8.18 4.23 2.11
CA LEU A 58 -6.78 3.82 2.05
C LEU A 58 -6.59 2.55 2.89
N ASP A 59 -6.26 1.44 2.22
CA ASP A 59 -5.74 0.23 2.88
C ASP A 59 -4.23 0.16 2.73
N VAL A 60 -3.54 -0.23 3.81
CA VAL A 60 -2.08 -0.35 3.83
C VAL A 60 -1.68 -1.76 4.23
N TYR A 61 -0.93 -2.42 3.38
CA TYR A 61 -0.40 -3.76 3.60
C TYR A 61 1.11 -3.70 3.66
N ARG A 62 1.70 -4.21 4.74
CA ARG A 62 3.14 -4.45 4.78
C ARG A 62 3.39 -5.89 4.41
N CYS A 63 4.14 -6.11 3.33
CA CYS A 63 4.56 -7.46 2.98
C CYS A 63 5.45 -7.98 4.11
N ARG A 64 4.95 -8.97 4.86
CA ARG A 64 5.71 -9.58 5.95
C ARG A 64 6.93 -10.23 5.31
N LYS A 65 8.12 -9.95 5.86
CA LYS A 65 9.37 -10.58 5.44
C LYS A 65 9.20 -12.10 5.50
N LEU A 66 8.97 -12.76 4.36
CA LEU A 66 9.08 -14.22 4.21
C LEU A 66 10.55 -14.65 4.07
N PHE A 67 11.48 -13.92 4.69
CA PHE A 67 12.86 -14.35 4.72
C PHE A 67 12.96 -15.44 5.79
N GLY A 68 12.80 -16.69 5.36
CA GLY A 68 13.49 -17.78 6.05
C GLY A 68 14.99 -17.52 5.94
N GLU A 69 15.73 -17.75 7.01
CA GLU A 69 17.20 -17.69 7.01
C GLU A 69 17.86 -18.79 6.14
N SER A 70 17.07 -19.49 5.33
CA SER A 70 17.52 -20.45 4.32
C SER A 70 16.56 -20.35 3.13
N GLY A 71 17.10 -20.28 1.91
CA GLY A 71 16.34 -19.96 0.68
C GLY A 71 15.33 -21.02 0.23
N GLU A 72 14.17 -21.09 0.88
CA GLU A 72 13.00 -21.83 0.38
C GLU A 72 11.74 -20.96 0.32
N ARG A 73 11.03 -21.07 -0.81
CA ARG A 73 9.84 -20.26 -1.13
C ARG A 73 8.63 -20.79 -0.37
N GLN A 74 8.19 -20.10 0.68
CA GLN A 74 6.90 -20.38 1.32
C GLN A 74 5.81 -19.48 0.71
N THR A 75 5.07 -20.02 -0.26
CA THR A 75 3.80 -19.43 -0.74
C THR A 75 2.68 -19.75 0.23
N THR A 76 2.34 -18.84 1.14
CA THR A 76 0.98 -18.78 1.71
C THR A 76 0.54 -17.32 1.89
N CYS A 77 -0.31 -16.87 0.96
CA CYS A 77 -1.09 -15.64 1.09
C CYS A 77 -2.23 -15.93 2.09
N GLY A 78 -2.05 -15.48 3.34
CA GLY A 78 -3.02 -15.62 4.41
C GLY A 78 -4.20 -14.67 4.26
N SER A 79 -5.22 -15.17 3.58
CA SER A 79 -6.67 -14.89 3.66
C SER A 79 -7.16 -13.45 3.49
N CYS A 80 -7.94 -13.27 2.41
CA CYS A 80 -9.14 -12.46 2.43
C CYS A 80 -10.00 -12.84 3.65
N LYS A 81 -10.43 -11.85 4.41
CA LYS A 81 -11.71 -11.83 5.13
C LYS A 81 -12.30 -10.45 4.94
#